data_AF-A0A4Q6AG89-F1
#
_entry.id   AF-A0A4Q6AG89-F1
#
_cell.length_a   1.000
_cell.length_b   1.000
_cell.length_c   1.000
_cell.angle_alpha   90.00
_cell.angle_beta   90.00
_cell.angle_gamma   90.00
#
_symmetry.space_group_name_H-M   'P 1'
#
loop_
_entity.id
_entity.type
_entity.pdbx_description
1 polymer ?
#
loop_
_entity_poly.entity_id
_entity_poly.type
_entity_poly.pdbx_seq_one_letter_code
_entity_poly.pdbx_strand_id
1 'polypeptide(L)'
;IKMAQGAKPGEGGQLPGHKVDEWIGKVRHATPGVGLISPPPHHDIYSIEDLAQLIFDLKNANRQARISVKLVSKAGVGTIAAGVVKAKADVVLIAGHDGGTGASPQSSIKHAGLPWELGLAETHQTLVKNKLRNRVVVQSDGQLRTGRDIAIATLLGAEEWGIATAALVVEGCIMMRKCHENTCPVGIATQNPELRARFNGDADHVVNYFNMVVQEFREIMAELGFRTVNEMVGQVDCLEAKPDIKHWKYSKLDLSPILFKEPGSLYTGLYKQQEQDHGIDKVLDWELLEAAKPALERGETVTGNFHLLNIDRTIGTIVSNEISKKYGTQGLPDDTIHFKFTGTAGQSFGAFNTKGVTLELEGDANDYFGKGLSGARLIAYPSAAASFVPEENIIIGNVAFYGATSGKAYIRGKAGERFCVRNSGANAVVEGVG
;
A
#
# COMPACT_ATOMS: atom_id res chain seq x y z
N ILE A 1 0.94 -0.10 0.45
CA ILE A 1 0.72 0.76 -0.73
C ILE A 1 1.45 0.16 -1.92
N LYS A 2 0.72 -0.29 -2.94
CA LYS A 2 1.30 -0.89 -4.14
C LYS A 2 1.40 0.17 -5.23
N MET A 3 2.57 0.77 -5.43
CA MET A 3 2.78 1.73 -6.53
C MET A 3 2.86 1.01 -7.87
N ALA A 4 3.54 -0.14 -7.89
CA ALA A 4 3.77 -0.89 -9.12
C ALA A 4 4.00 -2.39 -8.85
N GLN A 5 4.16 -3.18 -9.92
CA GLN A 5 4.63 -4.57 -9.88
C GLN A 5 5.57 -4.84 -11.06
N GLY A 6 6.54 -5.74 -10.87
CA GLY A 6 7.58 -6.04 -11.87
C GLY A 6 7.05 -6.34 -13.26
N ALA A 7 6.00 -7.18 -13.35
CA ALA A 7 5.45 -7.62 -14.63
C ALA A 7 4.74 -6.55 -15.48
N LYS A 8 4.42 -5.39 -14.89
CA LYS A 8 3.76 -4.25 -15.55
C LYS A 8 3.87 -2.98 -14.70
N PRO A 9 5.06 -2.35 -14.66
CA PRO A 9 5.33 -1.28 -13.70
C PRO A 9 4.53 0.00 -13.96
N GLY A 10 4.21 0.29 -15.22
CA GLY A 10 3.48 1.50 -15.64
C GLY A 10 1.97 1.35 -15.71
N GLU A 11 1.39 0.24 -15.21
CA GLU A 11 -0.01 -0.09 -15.40
C GLU A 11 -0.69 -0.60 -14.13
N GLY A 12 -2.02 -0.63 -14.16
CA GLY A 12 -2.85 -1.19 -13.10
C GLY A 12 -3.00 -2.71 -13.11
N GLY A 13 -3.61 -3.23 -12.04
CA GLY A 13 -4.08 -4.61 -11.97
C GLY A 13 -5.08 -4.94 -13.09
N GLN A 14 -5.09 -6.20 -13.52
CA GLN A 14 -6.02 -6.70 -14.54
C GLN A 14 -6.61 -8.02 -14.06
N LEU A 15 -7.95 -8.12 -14.09
CA LEU A 15 -8.68 -9.36 -13.87
C LEU A 15 -9.70 -9.52 -15.00
N PRO A 16 -9.53 -10.51 -15.89
CA PRO A 16 -10.47 -10.77 -16.98
C PRO A 16 -11.88 -11.00 -16.46
N GLY A 17 -12.90 -10.50 -17.18
CA GLY A 17 -14.29 -10.52 -16.72
C GLY A 17 -14.85 -11.92 -16.47
N HIS A 18 -14.41 -12.91 -17.26
CA HIS A 18 -14.77 -14.31 -17.06
C HIS A 18 -14.14 -14.96 -15.80
N LYS A 19 -13.30 -14.22 -15.06
CA LYS A 19 -12.79 -14.56 -13.72
C LYS A 19 -13.46 -13.75 -12.60
N VAL A 20 -14.41 -12.88 -12.95
CA VAL A 20 -15.19 -12.07 -12.01
C VAL A 20 -16.53 -12.78 -11.84
N ASP A 21 -16.52 -13.88 -11.07
CA ASP A 21 -17.74 -14.57 -10.68
C ASP A 21 -18.54 -13.75 -9.65
N GLU A 22 -19.69 -14.27 -9.22
CA GLU A 22 -20.55 -13.58 -8.24
C GLU A 22 -19.81 -13.30 -6.92
N TRP A 23 -18.96 -14.23 -6.48
CA TRP A 23 -18.18 -14.06 -5.27
C TRP A 23 -17.16 -12.93 -5.40
N ILE A 24 -16.38 -12.91 -6.47
CA ILE A 24 -15.40 -11.85 -6.76
C ILE A 24 -16.13 -10.51 -6.93
N GLY A 25 -17.23 -10.49 -7.66
CA GLY A 25 -18.07 -9.29 -7.85
C GLY A 25 -18.53 -8.73 -6.51
N LYS A 26 -19.08 -9.58 -5.64
CA LYS A 26 -19.50 -9.21 -4.28
C LYS A 26 -18.34 -8.64 -3.44
N VAL A 27 -17.21 -9.36 -3.35
CA VAL A 27 -16.05 -8.95 -2.53
C VAL A 27 -15.45 -7.63 -3.02
N ARG A 28 -15.53 -7.36 -4.32
CA ARG A 28 -14.96 -6.14 -4.93
C ARG A 28 -15.97 -5.03 -5.13
N HIS A 29 -17.23 -5.22 -4.73
CA HIS A 29 -18.33 -4.31 -5.04
C HIS A 29 -18.37 -3.95 -6.52
N ALA A 30 -18.16 -4.96 -7.37
CA ALA A 30 -18.05 -4.83 -8.82
C ALA A 30 -19.11 -5.71 -9.50
N THR A 31 -19.42 -5.37 -10.75
CA THR A 31 -20.40 -6.13 -11.55
C THR A 31 -19.80 -7.48 -11.98
N PRO A 32 -20.44 -8.62 -11.64
CA PRO A 32 -20.02 -9.94 -12.12
C PRO A 32 -19.92 -10.00 -13.66
N GLY A 33 -18.92 -10.71 -14.18
CA GLY A 33 -18.65 -10.84 -15.61
C GLY A 33 -17.91 -9.67 -16.25
N VAL A 34 -17.82 -8.51 -15.59
CA VAL A 34 -17.14 -7.32 -16.14
C VAL A 34 -15.64 -7.35 -15.82
N GLY A 35 -14.81 -7.12 -16.82
CA GLY A 35 -13.35 -7.06 -16.65
C GLY A 35 -12.93 -5.92 -15.74
N LEU A 36 -12.04 -6.19 -14.78
CA LEU A 36 -11.54 -5.18 -13.86
C LEU A 36 -10.12 -4.77 -14.25
N ILE A 37 -10.03 -3.62 -14.91
CA ILE A 37 -8.77 -2.92 -15.19
C ILE A 37 -8.66 -1.79 -14.17
N SER A 38 -7.71 -1.90 -13.24
CA SER A 38 -7.47 -0.81 -12.31
C SER A 38 -6.83 0.37 -13.04
N PRO A 39 -7.14 1.61 -12.64
CA PRO A 39 -6.37 2.77 -13.06
C PRO A 39 -4.87 2.55 -12.82
N PRO A 40 -3.98 3.00 -13.73
CA PRO A 40 -2.55 2.93 -13.50
C PRO A 40 -2.08 3.69 -12.25
N PRO A 41 -2.50 4.94 -11.99
CA PRO A 41 -2.14 5.63 -10.77
C PRO A 41 -3.12 5.33 -9.63
N HIS A 42 -2.64 5.50 -8.41
CA HIS A 42 -3.51 5.81 -7.28
C HIS A 42 -3.99 7.26 -7.45
N HIS A 43 -5.29 7.50 -7.47
CA HIS A 43 -5.83 8.84 -7.72
C HIS A 43 -5.59 9.81 -6.54
N ASP A 44 -5.18 9.27 -5.40
CA ASP A 44 -4.75 10.00 -4.20
C ASP A 44 -3.22 10.01 -4.03
N ILE A 45 -2.45 9.74 -5.10
CA ILE A 45 -0.99 9.84 -5.11
C ILE A 45 -0.51 10.40 -6.45
N TYR A 46 -0.37 11.73 -6.56
CA TYR A 46 0.24 12.39 -7.72
C TYR A 46 1.65 12.93 -7.44
N SER A 47 2.04 12.93 -6.17
CA SER A 47 3.30 13.49 -5.69
C SER A 47 3.82 12.71 -4.47
N ILE A 48 4.98 13.10 -3.95
CA ILE A 48 5.55 12.42 -2.77
C ILE A 48 4.83 12.84 -1.47
N GLU A 49 4.32 14.06 -1.44
CA GLU A 49 3.50 14.61 -0.37
C GLU A 49 2.13 13.94 -0.31
N ASP A 50 1.54 13.57 -1.46
CA ASP A 50 0.32 12.76 -1.49
C ASP A 50 0.56 11.34 -0.95
N LEU A 51 1.71 10.73 -1.28
CA LEU A 51 2.10 9.45 -0.68
C LEU A 51 2.24 9.57 0.83
N ALA A 52 2.85 10.66 1.32
CA ALA A 52 2.96 10.94 2.74
C ALA A 52 1.56 11.11 3.38
N GLN A 53 0.62 11.75 2.68
CA GLN A 53 -0.76 11.87 3.13
C GLN A 53 -1.45 10.51 3.23
N LEU A 54 -1.31 9.62 2.23
CA LEU A 54 -1.88 8.27 2.32
C LEU A 54 -1.21 7.44 3.44
N ILE A 55 0.10 7.55 3.65
CA ILE A 55 0.78 6.87 4.77
C ILE A 55 0.20 7.37 6.10
N PHE A 56 0.01 8.69 6.24
CA PHE A 56 -0.62 9.30 7.40
C PHE A 56 -2.07 8.81 7.58
N ASP A 57 -2.86 8.75 6.50
CA ASP A 57 -4.23 8.22 6.53
C ASP A 57 -4.27 6.78 7.05
N LEU A 58 -3.40 5.91 6.52
CA LEU A 58 -3.35 4.51 6.91
C LEU A 58 -2.88 4.32 8.35
N LYS A 59 -2.00 5.17 8.86
CA LYS A 59 -1.58 5.12 10.27
C LYS A 59 -2.65 5.60 11.24
N ASN A 60 -3.46 6.59 10.85
CA ASN A 60 -4.65 6.96 11.62
C ASN A 60 -5.69 5.83 11.59
N ALA A 61 -5.89 5.21 10.44
CA ALA A 61 -6.82 4.09 10.25
C ALA A 61 -6.37 2.78 10.90
N ASN A 62 -5.07 2.59 11.11
CA ASN A 62 -4.51 1.47 11.87
C ASN A 62 -3.10 1.79 12.40
N ARG A 63 -3.04 2.24 13.66
CA ARG A 63 -1.78 2.66 14.33
C ARG A 63 -0.75 1.55 14.49
N GLN A 64 -1.20 0.29 14.55
CA GLN A 64 -0.32 -0.87 14.77
C GLN A 64 0.27 -1.43 13.46
N ALA A 65 -0.26 -1.04 12.30
CA ALA A 65 0.18 -1.58 11.02
C ALA A 65 1.50 -0.95 10.56
N ARG A 66 2.42 -1.77 10.02
CA ARG A 66 3.54 -1.28 9.21
C ARG A 66 3.06 -0.88 7.83
N ILE A 67 3.51 0.27 7.33
CA ILE A 67 3.16 0.74 5.99
C ILE A 67 4.30 0.42 5.03
N SER A 68 4.07 -0.59 4.19
CA SER A 68 4.97 -0.97 3.11
C SER A 68 4.63 -0.25 1.81
N VAL A 69 5.63 0.27 1.12
CA VAL A 69 5.51 0.85 -0.22
C VAL A 69 6.23 -0.05 -1.21
N LYS A 70 5.47 -0.66 -2.12
CA LYS A 70 6.00 -1.54 -3.17
C LYS A 70 6.34 -0.74 -4.42
N LEU A 71 7.63 -0.65 -4.71
CA LEU A 71 8.22 -0.07 -5.91
C LEU A 71 8.70 -1.19 -6.85
N VAL A 72 9.06 -0.81 -8.08
CA VAL A 72 9.73 -1.70 -9.04
C VAL A 72 11.11 -1.14 -9.33
N SER A 73 12.09 -2.02 -9.41
CA SER A 73 13.45 -1.71 -9.79
C SER A 73 13.47 -0.98 -11.14
N LYS A 74 14.08 0.21 -11.13
CA LYS A 74 14.43 1.02 -12.29
C LYS A 74 15.58 1.93 -11.89
N ALA A 75 16.30 2.49 -12.86
CA ALA A 75 17.27 3.55 -12.57
C ALA A 75 16.57 4.73 -11.86
N GLY A 76 17.18 5.21 -10.77
CA GLY A 76 16.65 6.31 -9.95
C GLY A 76 15.66 5.85 -8.87
N VAL A 77 15.42 4.55 -8.70
CA VAL A 77 14.54 4.03 -7.64
C VAL A 77 15.07 4.35 -6.24
N GLY A 78 16.38 4.48 -6.05
CA GLY A 78 16.97 4.84 -4.76
C GLY A 78 16.58 6.26 -4.31
N THR A 79 16.51 7.21 -5.25
CA THR A 79 16.01 8.57 -4.96
C THR A 79 14.54 8.55 -4.57
N ILE A 80 13.72 7.76 -5.26
CA ILE A 80 12.30 7.59 -4.92
C ILE A 80 12.18 6.96 -3.53
N ALA A 81 12.94 5.90 -3.24
CA ALA A 81 12.95 5.25 -1.93
C ALA A 81 13.33 6.22 -0.80
N ALA A 82 14.30 7.12 -1.01
CA ALA A 82 14.61 8.16 -0.04
C ALA A 82 13.42 9.09 0.24
N GLY A 83 12.68 9.48 -0.80
CA GLY A 83 11.41 10.21 -0.66
C GLY A 83 10.38 9.42 0.14
N VAL A 84 10.20 8.13 -0.17
CA VAL A 84 9.26 7.23 0.51
C VAL A 84 9.57 7.09 2.01
N VAL A 85 10.85 7.00 2.38
CA VAL A 85 11.27 6.93 3.80
C VAL A 85 11.02 8.27 4.51
N LYS A 86 11.25 9.39 3.83
CA LYS A 86 10.91 10.74 4.36
C LYS A 86 9.40 10.91 4.52
N ALA A 87 8.61 10.30 3.64
CA ALA A 87 7.15 10.18 3.73
C ALA A 87 6.67 9.21 4.83
N LYS A 88 7.59 8.67 5.65
CA LYS A 88 7.34 7.86 6.85
C LYS A 88 6.86 6.44 6.57
N ALA A 89 7.20 5.85 5.43
CA ALA A 89 7.00 4.42 5.22
C ALA A 89 7.90 3.58 6.16
N ASP A 90 7.36 2.46 6.65
CA ASP A 90 8.07 1.52 7.53
C ASP A 90 8.88 0.50 6.73
N VAL A 91 8.42 0.18 5.52
CA VAL A 91 9.03 -0.80 4.63
C VAL A 91 9.05 -0.26 3.20
N VAL A 92 10.17 -0.45 2.49
CA VAL A 92 10.28 -0.24 1.05
C VAL A 92 10.56 -1.58 0.40
N LEU A 93 9.66 -2.03 -0.48
CA LEU A 93 9.84 -3.24 -1.27
C LEU A 93 10.32 -2.87 -2.67
N ILE A 94 11.45 -3.43 -3.09
CA ILE A 94 11.98 -3.32 -4.45
C ILE A 94 11.69 -4.61 -5.22
N ALA A 95 10.75 -4.53 -6.16
CA ALA A 95 10.38 -5.66 -7.00
C ALA A 95 11.22 -5.72 -8.28
N GLY A 96 11.74 -6.89 -8.63
CA GLY A 96 12.40 -7.16 -9.91
C GLY A 96 11.40 -7.25 -11.07
N HIS A 97 11.87 -6.98 -12.29
CA HIS A 97 11.08 -7.08 -13.53
C HIS A 97 10.52 -8.50 -13.80
N ASP A 98 11.14 -9.50 -13.20
CA ASP A 98 10.86 -10.92 -13.36
C ASP A 98 9.73 -11.43 -12.45
N GLY A 99 9.13 -10.56 -11.63
CA GLY A 99 7.97 -10.87 -10.81
C GLY A 99 6.80 -11.51 -11.59
N GLY A 100 6.12 -12.47 -10.97
CA GLY A 100 4.97 -13.16 -11.58
C GLY A 100 3.73 -12.26 -11.77
N THR A 101 2.81 -12.68 -12.65
CA THR A 101 1.50 -12.04 -12.82
C THR A 101 0.46 -13.02 -13.32
N GLY A 102 -0.80 -12.84 -12.91
CA GLY A 102 -1.93 -13.60 -13.42
C GLY A 102 -2.41 -13.13 -14.80
N ALA A 103 -2.27 -11.83 -15.10
CA ALA A 103 -2.66 -11.21 -16.36
C ALA A 103 -1.87 -9.91 -16.58
N SER A 104 -1.22 -9.76 -17.74
CA SER A 104 -0.46 -8.57 -18.11
C SER A 104 -0.17 -8.58 -19.62
N PRO A 105 -0.04 -7.42 -20.28
CA PRO A 105 0.47 -7.36 -21.64
C PRO A 105 1.85 -8.00 -21.76
N GLN A 106 2.06 -8.74 -22.84
CA GLN A 106 3.32 -9.44 -23.08
C GLN A 106 4.50 -8.46 -23.26
N SER A 107 4.22 -7.29 -23.83
CA SER A 107 5.17 -6.18 -23.95
C SER A 107 5.71 -5.75 -22.59
N SER A 108 4.83 -5.52 -21.62
CA SER A 108 5.19 -5.09 -20.26
C SER A 108 6.01 -6.15 -19.52
N ILE A 109 5.63 -7.43 -19.64
CA ILE A 109 6.39 -8.55 -19.07
C ILE A 109 7.83 -8.63 -19.62
N LYS A 110 8.03 -8.30 -20.90
CA LYS A 110 9.31 -8.47 -21.58
C LYS A 110 10.19 -7.23 -21.60
N HIS A 111 9.60 -6.04 -21.46
CA HIS A 111 10.26 -4.79 -21.79
C HIS A 111 10.15 -3.70 -20.71
N ALA A 112 9.52 -3.97 -19.57
CA ALA A 112 9.39 -2.99 -18.49
C ALA A 112 9.96 -3.50 -17.16
N GLY A 113 10.63 -2.61 -16.43
CA GLY A 113 11.32 -2.90 -15.17
C GLY A 113 12.77 -3.34 -15.36
N LEU A 114 13.53 -3.37 -14.27
CA LEU A 114 14.92 -3.85 -14.21
C LEU A 114 15.09 -5.01 -13.20
N PRO A 115 16.23 -5.73 -13.24
CA PRO A 115 16.60 -6.70 -12.21
C PRO A 115 16.55 -6.12 -10.80
N TRP A 116 16.13 -6.92 -9.82
CA TRP A 116 16.00 -6.46 -8.44
C TRP A 116 17.37 -6.14 -7.84
N GLU A 117 18.45 -6.79 -8.27
CA GLU A 117 19.83 -6.55 -7.82
C GLU A 117 20.24 -5.10 -8.02
N LEU A 118 19.90 -4.51 -9.17
CA LEU A 118 20.18 -3.11 -9.49
C LEU A 118 19.42 -2.16 -8.56
N GLY A 119 18.10 -2.35 -8.47
CA GLY A 119 17.25 -1.46 -7.70
C GLY A 119 17.46 -1.60 -6.19
N LEU A 120 17.77 -2.81 -5.72
CA LEU A 120 18.05 -3.10 -4.32
C LEU A 120 19.35 -2.44 -3.88
N ALA A 121 20.43 -2.64 -4.63
CA ALA A 121 21.72 -2.00 -4.35
C ALA A 121 21.60 -0.47 -4.39
N GLU A 122 20.98 0.09 -5.44
CA GLU A 122 20.78 1.54 -5.56
C GLU A 122 19.97 2.10 -4.38
N THR A 123 18.92 1.38 -3.96
CA THR A 123 18.10 1.76 -2.81
C THR A 123 18.89 1.71 -1.52
N HIS A 124 19.60 0.62 -1.26
CA HIS A 124 20.41 0.46 -0.06
C HIS A 124 21.47 1.56 0.04
N GLN A 125 22.29 1.72 -1.00
CA GLN A 125 23.34 2.74 -1.08
C GLN A 125 22.78 4.15 -0.91
N THR A 126 21.70 4.50 -1.62
CA THR A 126 21.09 5.84 -1.51
C THR A 126 20.56 6.12 -0.10
N LEU A 127 19.94 5.14 0.55
CA LEU A 127 19.42 5.31 1.91
C LEU A 127 20.55 5.42 2.94
N VAL A 128 21.65 4.69 2.78
CA VAL A 128 22.85 4.82 3.64
C VAL A 128 23.44 6.22 3.48
N LYS A 129 23.68 6.65 2.24
CA LYS A 129 24.22 7.96 1.89
C LYS A 129 23.40 9.12 2.48
N ASN A 130 22.07 8.98 2.50
CA ASN A 130 21.16 9.99 3.02
C ASN A 130 20.86 9.87 4.53
N LYS A 131 21.51 8.94 5.24
CA LYS A 131 21.28 8.68 6.68
C LYS A 131 19.83 8.30 7.00
N LEU A 132 19.19 7.57 6.09
CA LEU A 132 17.79 7.12 6.20
C LEU A 132 17.66 5.60 6.40
N ARG A 133 18.72 4.84 6.14
CA ARG A 133 18.68 3.37 6.09
C ARG A 133 18.24 2.71 7.40
N ASN A 134 18.57 3.32 8.53
CA ASN A 134 18.27 2.79 9.86
C ASN A 134 16.81 2.93 10.31
N ARG A 135 15.95 3.57 9.50
CA ARG A 135 14.54 3.84 9.83
C ARG A 135 13.53 3.01 9.03
N VAL A 136 13.99 2.16 8.12
CA VAL A 136 13.13 1.45 7.17
C VAL A 136 13.62 0.03 6.98
N VAL A 137 12.69 -0.92 6.86
CA VAL A 137 13.01 -2.26 6.35
C VAL A 137 13.09 -2.20 4.83
N VAL A 138 14.18 -2.67 4.25
CA VAL A 138 14.26 -2.86 2.79
C VAL A 138 13.92 -4.30 2.45
N GLN A 139 12.86 -4.50 1.65
CA GLN A 139 12.41 -5.80 1.19
C GLN A 139 12.72 -5.98 -0.30
N SER A 140 13.02 -7.20 -0.73
CA SER A 140 13.18 -7.54 -2.16
C SER A 140 12.25 -8.67 -2.57
N ASP A 141 11.70 -8.59 -3.79
CA ASP A 141 11.04 -9.71 -4.46
C ASP A 141 11.38 -9.73 -5.96
N GLY A 142 11.20 -10.89 -6.60
CA GLY A 142 11.58 -11.08 -8.01
C GLY A 142 12.25 -12.43 -8.21
N GLN A 143 11.44 -13.46 -8.50
CA GLN A 143 11.88 -14.85 -8.71
C GLN A 143 12.92 -15.39 -7.70
N LEU A 144 12.92 -14.92 -6.46
CA LEU A 144 13.69 -15.52 -5.37
C LEU A 144 13.14 -16.93 -5.12
N ARG A 145 14.01 -17.94 -5.16
CA ARG A 145 13.62 -19.36 -5.08
C ARG A 145 14.48 -20.17 -4.12
N THR A 146 15.70 -19.74 -3.83
CA THR A 146 16.67 -20.53 -3.04
C THR A 146 17.23 -19.73 -1.87
N GLY A 147 17.88 -20.42 -0.93
CA GLY A 147 18.63 -19.79 0.15
C GLY A 147 19.78 -18.93 -0.37
N ARG A 148 20.41 -19.32 -1.49
CA ARG A 148 21.39 -18.47 -2.18
C ARG A 148 20.82 -17.15 -2.70
N ASP A 149 19.63 -17.16 -3.29
CA ASP A 149 18.99 -15.93 -3.78
C ASP A 149 18.73 -14.96 -2.61
N ILE A 150 18.25 -15.50 -1.49
CA ILE A 150 18.06 -14.77 -0.24
C ILE A 150 19.40 -14.21 0.25
N ALA A 151 20.46 -15.02 0.30
CA ALA A 151 21.78 -14.59 0.75
C ALA A 151 22.32 -13.41 -0.07
N ILE A 152 22.22 -13.48 -1.41
CA ILE A 152 22.65 -12.39 -2.29
C ILE A 152 21.82 -11.13 -2.02
N ALA A 153 20.49 -11.26 -1.91
CA ALA A 153 19.64 -10.12 -1.59
C ALA A 153 19.99 -9.49 -0.23
N THR A 154 20.31 -10.30 0.78
CA THR A 154 20.74 -9.82 2.10
C THR A 154 22.05 -9.03 2.01
N LEU A 155 23.06 -9.57 1.31
CA LEU A 155 24.35 -8.91 1.12
C LEU A 155 24.22 -7.60 0.34
N LEU A 156 23.26 -7.51 -0.60
CA LEU A 156 22.90 -6.29 -1.31
C LEU A 156 22.02 -5.32 -0.50
N GLY A 157 21.56 -5.72 0.69
CA GLY A 157 20.94 -4.83 1.65
C GLY A 157 19.48 -5.09 2.02
N ALA A 158 18.88 -6.20 1.58
CA ALA A 158 17.53 -6.61 1.98
C ALA A 158 17.49 -7.22 3.39
N GLU A 159 16.38 -7.01 4.09
CA GLU A 159 16.06 -7.57 5.41
C GLU A 159 14.86 -8.52 5.37
N GLU A 160 14.02 -8.39 4.35
CA GLU A 160 12.84 -9.25 4.11
C GLU A 160 12.82 -9.68 2.64
N TRP A 161 12.27 -10.87 2.36
CA TRP A 161 12.28 -11.47 1.03
C TRP A 161 10.88 -11.97 0.63
N GLY A 162 10.44 -11.62 -0.57
CA GLY A 162 9.18 -12.07 -1.14
C GLY A 162 9.36 -13.27 -2.06
N ILE A 163 8.79 -14.42 -1.68
CA ILE A 163 8.78 -15.64 -2.49
C ILE A 163 7.32 -16.01 -2.82
N ALA A 164 6.96 -15.93 -4.10
CA ALA A 164 5.59 -16.20 -4.55
C ALA A 164 5.52 -17.31 -5.60
N THR A 165 6.26 -17.19 -6.71
CA THR A 165 6.16 -18.19 -7.80
C THR A 165 6.63 -19.57 -7.36
N ALA A 166 7.69 -19.67 -6.56
CA ALA A 166 8.13 -20.96 -6.02
C ALA A 166 7.07 -21.57 -5.08
N ALA A 167 6.46 -20.76 -4.22
CA ALA A 167 5.35 -21.22 -3.37
C ALA A 167 4.18 -21.76 -4.21
N LEU A 168 3.79 -21.05 -5.28
CA LEU A 168 2.77 -21.55 -6.22
C LEU A 168 3.17 -22.89 -6.87
N VAL A 169 4.46 -23.09 -7.20
CA VAL A 169 4.96 -24.35 -7.77
C VAL A 169 4.89 -25.48 -6.75
N VAL A 170 5.24 -25.21 -5.50
CA VAL A 170 5.12 -26.15 -4.37
C VAL A 170 3.65 -26.55 -4.14
N GLU A 171 2.73 -25.61 -4.35
CA GLU A 171 1.27 -25.87 -4.32
C GLU A 171 0.74 -26.60 -5.56
N GLY A 172 1.58 -26.91 -6.55
CA GLY A 172 1.24 -27.71 -7.73
C GLY A 172 1.22 -26.95 -9.06
N CYS A 173 1.66 -25.69 -9.11
CA CYS A 173 1.73 -24.94 -10.37
C CYS A 173 2.74 -25.60 -11.33
N ILE A 174 2.22 -26.12 -12.44
CA ILE A 174 3.03 -26.73 -13.51
C ILE A 174 3.54 -25.71 -14.56
N MET A 175 3.51 -24.41 -14.24
CA MET A 175 4.02 -23.33 -15.10
C MET A 175 3.41 -23.28 -16.52
N MET A 176 2.12 -23.62 -16.66
CA MET A 176 1.40 -23.60 -17.94
C MET A 176 1.21 -22.20 -18.55
N ARG A 177 1.28 -21.14 -17.73
CA ARG A 177 1.16 -19.72 -18.13
C ARG A 177 -0.20 -19.32 -18.78
N LYS A 178 -1.27 -20.06 -18.49
CA LYS A 178 -2.66 -19.71 -18.87
C LYS A 178 -3.48 -19.11 -17.72
N CYS A 179 -2.82 -18.42 -16.79
CA CYS A 179 -3.46 -17.87 -15.58
C CYS A 179 -4.59 -16.87 -15.88
N HIS A 180 -4.50 -16.16 -17.01
CA HIS A 180 -5.48 -15.17 -17.47
C HIS A 180 -6.70 -15.80 -18.15
N GLU A 181 -6.59 -17.04 -18.64
CA GLU A 181 -7.64 -17.73 -19.41
C GLU A 181 -8.65 -18.47 -18.54
N ASN A 182 -8.47 -18.45 -17.21
CA ASN A 182 -9.32 -19.18 -16.26
C ASN A 182 -9.32 -20.71 -16.45
N THR A 183 -8.35 -21.26 -17.18
CA THR A 183 -8.25 -22.68 -17.56
C THR A 183 -7.11 -23.40 -16.84
N CYS A 184 -6.76 -22.97 -15.61
CA CYS A 184 -5.69 -23.58 -14.83
C CYS A 184 -6.03 -25.07 -14.54
N PRO A 185 -5.24 -26.03 -15.04
CA PRO A 185 -5.58 -27.45 -14.96
C PRO A 185 -5.45 -28.04 -13.55
N VAL A 186 -4.75 -27.34 -12.67
CA VAL A 186 -4.42 -27.73 -11.28
C VAL A 186 -5.15 -26.88 -10.24
N GLY A 187 -6.18 -26.13 -10.65
CA GLY A 187 -7.05 -25.41 -9.72
C GLY A 187 -6.47 -24.17 -9.04
N ILE A 188 -5.22 -23.77 -9.33
CA ILE A 188 -4.56 -22.61 -8.69
C ILE A 188 -5.11 -21.28 -9.20
N ALA A 189 -4.99 -21.01 -10.50
CA ALA A 189 -5.27 -19.69 -11.09
C ALA A 189 -6.60 -19.66 -11.85
N THR A 190 -7.68 -20.20 -11.28
CA THR A 190 -9.01 -20.30 -11.91
C THR A 190 -10.14 -20.07 -10.91
N GLN A 191 -11.26 -19.53 -11.40
CA GLN A 191 -12.56 -19.43 -10.70
C GLN A 191 -13.56 -20.48 -11.19
N ASN A 192 -13.22 -21.30 -12.20
CA ASN A 192 -14.07 -22.39 -12.64
C ASN A 192 -14.18 -23.45 -11.51
N PRO A 193 -15.39 -23.79 -11.02
CA PRO A 193 -15.56 -24.73 -9.91
C PRO A 193 -14.98 -26.13 -10.18
N GLU A 194 -15.15 -26.66 -11.39
CA GLU A 194 -14.64 -27.99 -11.77
C GLU A 194 -13.10 -28.03 -11.79
N LEU A 195 -12.47 -26.93 -12.22
CA LEU A 195 -11.01 -26.83 -12.21
C LEU A 195 -10.47 -26.56 -10.81
N ARG A 196 -11.16 -25.74 -10.00
CA ARG A 196 -10.82 -25.50 -8.60
C ARG A 196 -10.85 -26.78 -7.77
N ALA A 197 -11.78 -27.68 -8.05
CA ALA A 197 -11.86 -29.00 -7.41
C ALA A 197 -10.61 -29.88 -7.66
N ARG A 198 -9.75 -29.52 -8.62
CA ARG A 198 -8.47 -30.20 -8.90
C ARG A 198 -7.30 -29.67 -8.08
N PHE A 199 -7.50 -28.61 -7.29
CA PHE A 199 -6.47 -28.11 -6.40
C PHE A 199 -6.17 -29.14 -5.31
N ASN A 200 -4.92 -29.58 -5.25
CA ASN A 200 -4.45 -30.58 -4.28
C ASN A 200 -3.15 -30.09 -3.58
N GLY A 201 -3.01 -28.77 -3.41
CA GLY A 201 -1.90 -28.18 -2.68
C GLY A 201 -2.04 -28.42 -1.18
N ASP A 202 -0.91 -28.61 -0.52
CA ASP A 202 -0.82 -28.85 0.92
C ASP A 202 0.00 -27.73 1.58
N ALA A 203 -0.52 -27.16 2.67
CA ALA A 203 0.17 -26.13 3.44
C ALA A 203 1.51 -26.65 4.01
N ASP A 204 1.60 -27.94 4.38
CA ASP A 204 2.82 -28.53 4.90
C ASP A 204 3.94 -28.56 3.85
N HIS A 205 3.60 -28.69 2.56
CA HIS A 205 4.60 -28.59 1.49
C HIS A 205 5.20 -27.18 1.42
N VAL A 206 4.38 -26.14 1.59
CA VAL A 206 4.85 -24.74 1.61
C VAL A 206 5.74 -24.51 2.81
N VAL A 207 5.34 -24.98 4.00
CA VAL A 207 6.16 -24.90 5.22
C VAL A 207 7.50 -25.61 5.03
N ASN A 208 7.49 -26.83 4.49
CA ASN A 208 8.70 -27.60 4.22
C ASN A 208 9.62 -26.91 3.22
N TYR A 209 9.08 -26.34 2.16
CA TYR A 209 9.86 -25.56 1.19
C TYR A 209 10.57 -24.38 1.86
N PHE A 210 9.87 -23.59 2.67
CA PHE A 210 10.51 -22.48 3.39
C PHE A 210 11.54 -22.97 4.42
N ASN A 211 11.32 -24.10 5.09
CA ASN A 211 12.32 -24.71 5.99
C ASN A 211 13.61 -25.07 5.23
N MET A 212 13.50 -25.65 4.03
CA MET A 212 14.66 -25.97 3.19
C MET A 212 15.41 -24.71 2.73
N VAL A 213 14.68 -23.69 2.28
CA VAL A 213 15.26 -22.41 1.85
C VAL A 213 15.97 -21.70 3.01
N VAL A 214 15.36 -21.70 4.20
CA VAL A 214 15.97 -21.12 5.42
C VAL A 214 17.19 -21.93 5.86
N GLN A 215 17.16 -23.25 5.75
CA GLN A 215 18.31 -24.10 6.08
C GLN A 215 19.50 -23.80 5.16
N GLU A 216 19.29 -23.76 3.84
CA GLU A 216 20.33 -23.36 2.87
C GLU A 216 20.87 -21.95 3.17
N PHE A 217 19.98 -20.99 3.47
CA PHE A 217 20.40 -19.63 3.82
C PHE A 217 21.28 -19.61 5.08
N ARG A 218 20.92 -20.37 6.13
CA ARG A 218 21.70 -20.48 7.36
C ARG A 218 23.06 -21.14 7.15
N GLU A 219 23.15 -22.13 6.25
CA GLU A 219 24.42 -22.77 5.88
C GLU A 219 25.35 -21.76 5.21
N ILE A 220 24.83 -20.95 4.28
CA ILE A 220 25.59 -19.86 3.63
C ILE A 220 26.02 -18.80 4.64
N MET A 221 25.13 -18.40 5.57
CA MET A 221 25.49 -17.47 6.65
C MET A 221 26.65 -18.00 7.48
N ALA A 222 26.60 -19.29 7.86
CA ALA A 222 27.65 -19.92 8.65
C ALA A 222 28.98 -20.03 7.89
N GLU A 223 28.94 -20.35 6.60
CA GLU A 223 30.12 -20.38 5.73
C GLU A 223 30.80 -19.00 5.63
N LEU A 224 30.00 -17.94 5.55
CA LEU A 224 30.48 -16.55 5.50
C LEU A 224 30.81 -15.96 6.89
N GLY A 225 30.53 -16.69 7.98
CA GLY A 225 30.86 -16.28 9.35
C GLY A 225 29.84 -15.37 10.04
N PHE A 226 28.61 -15.25 9.52
CA PHE A 226 27.53 -14.46 10.13
C PHE A 226 26.66 -15.29 11.07
N ARG A 227 26.36 -14.75 12.26
CA ARG A 227 25.48 -15.42 13.25
C ARG A 227 24.04 -14.94 13.16
N THR A 228 23.83 -13.71 12.74
CA THR A 228 22.51 -13.10 12.59
C THR A 228 22.34 -12.47 11.22
N VAL A 229 21.10 -12.38 10.74
CA VAL A 229 20.80 -11.72 9.46
C VAL A 229 21.30 -10.27 9.47
N ASN A 230 21.09 -9.56 10.57
CA ASN A 230 21.49 -8.16 10.72
C ASN A 230 22.99 -7.92 10.53
N GLU A 231 23.85 -8.86 10.91
CA GLU A 231 25.30 -8.78 10.66
C GLU A 231 25.65 -8.86 9.17
N MET A 232 24.83 -9.58 8.40
CA MET A 232 25.01 -9.85 6.97
C MET A 232 24.44 -8.76 6.06
N VAL A 233 23.41 -8.03 6.52
CA VAL A 233 22.72 -7.01 5.70
C VAL A 233 23.71 -5.96 5.19
N GLY A 234 23.80 -5.81 3.87
CA GLY A 234 24.64 -4.81 3.22
C GLY A 234 26.14 -5.12 3.21
N GLN A 235 26.56 -6.33 3.59
CA GLN A 235 27.96 -6.77 3.53
C GLN A 235 28.38 -7.16 2.11
N VAL A 236 28.20 -6.23 1.17
CA VAL A 236 28.44 -6.47 -0.26
C VAL A 236 29.87 -6.87 -0.60
N ASP A 237 30.85 -6.57 0.28
CA ASP A 237 32.25 -7.00 0.13
C ASP A 237 32.42 -8.53 0.15
N CYS A 238 31.41 -9.29 0.59
CA CYS A 238 31.39 -10.75 0.50
C CYS A 238 31.01 -11.27 -0.89
N LEU A 239 30.70 -10.38 -1.84
CA LEU A 239 30.34 -10.71 -3.21
C LEU A 239 31.45 -10.25 -4.16
N GLU A 240 31.79 -11.12 -5.11
CA GLU A 240 32.68 -10.78 -6.21
C GLU A 240 32.12 -11.27 -7.54
N ALA A 241 32.51 -10.61 -8.63
CA ALA A 241 32.23 -11.10 -9.96
C ALA A 241 32.99 -12.41 -10.17
N LYS A 242 32.30 -13.44 -10.70
CA LYS A 242 32.95 -14.70 -11.02
C LYS A 242 34.13 -14.45 -11.98
N PRO A 243 35.34 -14.95 -11.69
CA PRO A 243 36.46 -14.80 -12.60
C PRO A 243 36.21 -15.55 -13.92
N ASP A 244 36.98 -15.20 -14.96
CA ASP A 244 37.04 -15.91 -16.24
C ASP A 244 35.70 -16.02 -17.00
N ILE A 245 34.89 -14.95 -17.01
CA ILE A 245 33.71 -14.85 -17.86
C ILE A 245 34.13 -14.71 -19.34
N LYS A 246 34.09 -15.83 -20.08
CA LYS A 246 34.53 -15.91 -21.48
C LYS A 246 33.44 -15.60 -22.52
N HIS A 247 32.17 -15.58 -22.13
CA HIS A 247 31.08 -15.44 -23.09
C HIS A 247 30.91 -13.98 -23.53
N TRP A 248 31.03 -13.73 -24.84
CA TRP A 248 31.08 -12.39 -25.43
C TRP A 248 29.93 -11.45 -25.07
N LYS A 249 28.72 -11.97 -24.82
CA LYS A 249 27.54 -11.14 -24.48
C LYS A 249 27.64 -10.46 -23.11
N TYR A 250 28.39 -11.04 -22.17
CA TYR A 250 28.41 -10.57 -20.78
C TYR A 250 29.83 -10.47 -20.19
N SER A 251 30.87 -10.74 -20.99
CA SER A 251 32.28 -10.57 -20.59
C SER A 251 32.69 -9.12 -20.34
N LYS A 252 31.84 -8.15 -20.72
CA LYS A 252 32.07 -6.71 -20.53
C LYS A 252 31.12 -6.08 -19.51
N LEU A 253 30.34 -6.88 -18.77
CA LEU A 253 29.49 -6.35 -17.72
C LEU A 253 30.37 -5.81 -16.57
N ASP A 254 30.11 -4.58 -16.17
CA ASP A 254 30.71 -3.97 -14.99
C ASP A 254 29.72 -4.08 -13.83
N LEU A 255 30.06 -4.92 -12.84
CA LEU A 255 29.26 -5.09 -11.62
C LEU A 255 29.72 -4.16 -10.48
N SER A 256 30.77 -3.36 -10.68
CA SER A 256 31.29 -2.46 -9.65
C SER A 256 30.24 -1.51 -9.06
N PRO A 257 29.24 -0.98 -9.80
CA PRO A 257 28.22 -0.13 -9.19
C PRO A 257 27.29 -0.89 -8.23
N ILE A 258 27.00 -2.16 -8.50
CA ILE A 258 26.16 -3.01 -7.65
C ILE A 258 26.96 -3.45 -6.42
N LEU A 259 28.25 -3.76 -6.62
CA LEU A 259 29.16 -4.23 -5.58
C LEU A 259 29.75 -3.10 -4.72
N PHE A 260 29.41 -1.84 -5.01
CA PHE A 260 29.89 -0.71 -4.25
C PHE A 260 29.27 -0.67 -2.85
N LYS A 261 30.14 -0.67 -1.83
CA LYS A 261 29.74 -0.47 -0.44
C LYS A 261 29.74 1.01 -0.11
N GLU A 262 28.55 1.59 0.04
CA GLU A 262 28.42 2.97 0.51
C GLU A 262 28.97 3.09 1.94
N PRO A 263 29.92 4.02 2.20
CA PRO A 263 30.44 4.23 3.54
C PRO A 263 29.34 4.58 4.54
N GLY A 264 29.14 3.70 5.52
CA GLY A 264 28.25 3.99 6.66
C GLY A 264 28.78 5.15 7.50
N SER A 265 27.89 5.85 8.20
CA SER A 265 28.29 6.76 9.27
C SER A 265 28.22 6.02 10.62
N LEU A 266 28.97 6.48 11.63
CA LEU A 266 28.87 5.95 13.01
C LEU A 266 27.43 5.96 13.57
N TYR A 267 26.55 6.77 13.00
CA TYR A 267 25.17 6.97 13.43
C TYR A 267 24.13 6.38 12.47
N THR A 268 24.54 5.74 11.37
CA THR A 268 23.64 5.17 10.37
C THR A 268 23.93 3.68 10.19
N GLY A 269 23.09 2.83 10.80
CA GLY A 269 23.12 1.40 10.56
C GLY A 269 22.75 1.01 9.12
N LEU A 270 23.16 -0.19 8.72
CA LEU A 270 22.91 -0.76 7.39
C LEU A 270 21.52 -1.43 7.28
N TYR A 271 20.82 -1.56 8.39
CA TYR A 271 19.51 -2.20 8.53
C TYR A 271 18.62 -1.40 9.49
N LYS A 272 17.33 -1.72 9.60
CA LYS A 272 16.40 -1.00 10.47
C LYS A 272 16.77 -1.15 11.95
N GLN A 273 16.95 -0.04 12.63
CA GLN A 273 17.28 0.05 14.06
C GLN A 273 16.35 0.99 14.82
N GLN A 274 15.59 1.83 14.12
CA GLN A 274 14.70 2.84 14.70
C GLN A 274 13.33 2.77 14.04
N GLU A 275 12.29 3.03 14.84
CA GLU A 275 10.94 3.19 14.33
C GLU A 275 10.75 4.54 13.66
N GLN A 276 9.77 4.62 12.76
CA GLN A 276 9.36 5.88 12.16
C GLN A 276 8.47 6.67 13.12
N ASP A 277 8.73 7.96 13.24
CA ASP A 277 7.75 8.90 13.81
C ASP A 277 6.77 9.33 12.71
N HIS A 278 5.53 8.88 12.84
CA HIS A 278 4.44 9.18 11.90
C HIS A 278 3.70 10.48 12.21
N GLY A 279 4.04 11.19 13.29
CA GLY A 279 3.45 12.49 13.63
C GLY A 279 1.98 12.43 14.02
N ILE A 280 1.52 11.30 14.57
CA ILE A 280 0.12 11.08 14.93
C ILE A 280 -0.18 11.40 16.41
N ASP A 281 0.82 11.64 17.24
CA ASP A 281 0.63 11.80 18.70
C ASP A 281 -0.13 13.07 19.09
N LYS A 282 -0.24 14.04 18.18
CA LYS A 282 -0.83 15.37 18.42
C LYS A 282 -1.97 15.71 17.48
N VAL A 283 -2.58 14.71 16.83
CA VAL A 283 -3.71 14.95 15.95
C VAL A 283 -4.98 15.25 16.76
N LEU A 284 -5.84 16.11 16.21
CA LEU A 284 -7.13 16.45 16.81
C LEU A 284 -8.02 15.23 17.07
N ASP A 285 -7.85 14.17 16.30
CA ASP A 285 -8.59 12.92 16.44
C ASP A 285 -8.49 12.27 17.82
N TRP A 286 -7.46 12.57 18.61
CA TRP A 286 -7.39 12.13 20.02
C TRP A 286 -8.45 12.82 20.88
N GLU A 287 -8.71 14.10 20.65
CA GLU A 287 -9.80 14.82 21.33
C GLU A 287 -11.16 14.29 20.89
N LEU A 288 -11.32 13.97 19.60
CA LEU A 288 -12.53 13.33 19.08
C LEU A 288 -12.76 11.95 19.70
N LEU A 289 -11.68 11.18 19.89
CA LEU A 289 -11.76 9.86 20.51
C LEU A 289 -12.17 9.96 21.98
N GLU A 290 -11.60 10.90 22.73
CA GLU A 290 -11.99 11.18 24.12
C GLU A 290 -13.47 11.56 24.22
N ALA A 291 -13.94 12.45 23.35
CA ALA A 291 -15.34 12.82 23.27
C ALA A 291 -16.25 11.63 22.91
N ALA A 292 -15.78 10.72 22.06
CA ALA A 292 -16.52 9.54 21.61
C ALA A 292 -16.55 8.38 22.61
N LYS A 293 -15.81 8.44 23.73
CA LYS A 293 -15.76 7.35 24.73
C LYS A 293 -17.12 6.85 25.22
N PRO A 294 -18.11 7.71 25.55
CA PRO A 294 -19.44 7.24 25.96
C PRO A 294 -20.13 6.36 24.89
N ALA A 295 -20.04 6.76 23.62
CA ALA A 295 -20.55 5.97 22.50
C ALA A 295 -19.78 4.65 22.35
N LEU A 296 -18.45 4.71 22.42
CA LEU A 296 -17.60 3.52 22.29
C LEU A 296 -17.81 2.53 23.42
N GLU A 297 -17.98 2.97 24.66
CA GLU A 297 -18.06 2.10 25.83
C GLU A 297 -19.48 1.59 26.09
N ARG A 298 -20.47 2.47 25.98
CA ARG A 298 -21.85 2.23 26.44
C ARG A 298 -22.90 2.34 25.33
N GLY A 299 -22.52 2.73 24.12
CA GLY A 299 -23.46 2.92 23.00
C GLY A 299 -24.34 4.17 23.14
N GLU A 300 -23.93 5.13 23.97
CA GLU A 300 -24.65 6.39 24.17
C GLU A 300 -24.50 7.32 22.96
N THR A 301 -25.54 8.12 22.70
CA THR A 301 -25.45 9.18 21.70
C THR A 301 -24.55 10.31 22.21
N VAL A 302 -23.59 10.73 21.39
CA VAL A 302 -22.61 11.77 21.68
C VAL A 302 -22.68 12.86 20.62
N THR A 303 -22.68 14.11 21.06
CA THR A 303 -22.53 15.29 20.21
C THR A 303 -21.31 16.11 20.63
N GLY A 304 -20.62 16.75 19.68
CA GLY A 304 -19.46 17.60 19.98
C GLY A 304 -19.26 18.69 18.93
N ASN A 305 -18.65 19.80 19.34
CA ASN A 305 -18.31 20.92 18.45
C ASN A 305 -16.81 21.15 18.48
N PHE A 306 -16.19 21.25 17.31
CA PHE A 306 -14.74 21.40 17.16
C PHE A 306 -14.41 22.48 16.12
N HIS A 307 -13.24 23.08 16.26
CA HIS A 307 -12.72 24.03 15.29
C HIS A 307 -11.61 23.36 14.47
N LEU A 308 -11.57 23.62 13.16
CA LEU A 308 -10.60 23.06 12.24
C LEU A 308 -9.78 24.13 11.55
N LEU A 309 -8.50 23.83 11.41
CA LEU A 309 -7.57 24.48 10.49
C LEU A 309 -7.15 23.50 9.40
N ASN A 310 -6.67 24.00 8.27
CA ASN A 310 -6.26 23.14 7.14
C ASN A 310 -5.11 22.16 7.46
N ILE A 311 -4.42 22.33 8.59
CA ILE A 311 -3.40 21.42 9.12
C ILE A 311 -4.00 20.17 9.78
N ASP A 312 -5.28 20.22 10.14
CA ASP A 312 -6.04 19.15 10.77
C ASP A 312 -6.53 18.18 9.70
N ARG A 313 -5.75 17.10 9.51
CA ARG A 313 -5.91 16.13 8.43
C ARG A 313 -6.52 14.84 8.95
N THR A 314 -7.18 14.09 8.06
CA THR A 314 -7.61 12.71 8.34
C THR A 314 -8.66 12.61 9.45
N ILE A 315 -9.51 13.63 9.57
CA ILE A 315 -10.46 13.80 10.67
C ILE A 315 -11.47 12.66 10.79
N GLY A 316 -11.65 12.19 12.03
CA GLY A 316 -12.55 11.13 12.46
C GLY A 316 -12.03 9.71 12.22
N THR A 317 -10.85 9.55 11.63
CA THR A 317 -10.34 8.23 11.20
C THR A 317 -9.88 7.37 12.37
N ILE A 318 -9.31 7.95 13.43
CA ILE A 318 -8.93 7.22 14.66
C ILE A 318 -10.19 6.72 15.36
N VAL A 319 -11.20 7.58 15.47
CA VAL A 319 -12.51 7.20 16.03
C VAL A 319 -13.11 6.03 15.24
N SER A 320 -13.08 6.12 13.90
CA SER A 320 -13.55 5.05 13.02
C SER A 320 -12.80 3.73 13.25
N ASN A 321 -11.49 3.78 13.44
CA ASN A 321 -10.69 2.60 13.75
C ASN A 321 -11.12 1.95 15.08
N GLU A 322 -11.34 2.74 16.14
CA GLU A 322 -11.74 2.21 17.45
C GLU A 322 -13.15 1.62 17.43
N ILE A 323 -14.09 2.23 16.69
CA ILE A 323 -15.41 1.62 16.42
C ILE A 323 -15.23 0.28 15.70
N SER A 324 -14.41 0.24 14.63
CA SER A 324 -14.22 -0.97 13.82
C SER A 324 -13.58 -2.11 14.63
N LYS A 325 -12.66 -1.82 15.54
CA LYS A 325 -12.05 -2.84 16.43
C LYS A 325 -13.08 -3.47 17.37
N LYS A 326 -14.01 -2.66 17.91
CA LYS A 326 -14.97 -3.11 18.91
C LYS A 326 -16.25 -3.71 18.30
N TYR A 327 -16.75 -3.12 17.21
CA TYR A 327 -18.06 -3.43 16.64
C TYR A 327 -17.98 -4.05 15.23
N GLY A 328 -16.79 -4.14 14.63
CA GLY A 328 -16.61 -4.67 13.29
C GLY A 328 -17.43 -3.92 12.25
N THR A 329 -17.87 -4.64 11.21
CA THR A 329 -18.66 -4.07 10.10
C THR A 329 -20.06 -3.60 10.52
N GLN A 330 -20.60 -4.08 11.65
CA GLN A 330 -21.91 -3.62 12.12
C GLN A 330 -21.88 -2.14 12.54
N GLY A 331 -20.73 -1.67 13.02
CA GLY A 331 -20.56 -0.31 13.52
C GLY A 331 -21.49 0.02 14.68
N LEU A 332 -21.80 1.31 14.83
CA LEU A 332 -22.78 1.80 15.79
C LEU A 332 -24.13 2.10 15.09
N PRO A 333 -25.24 2.22 15.83
CA PRO A 333 -26.47 2.79 15.29
C PRO A 333 -26.23 4.15 14.62
N ASP A 334 -27.01 4.48 13.59
CA ASP A 334 -26.89 5.76 12.88
C ASP A 334 -27.00 6.95 13.86
N ASP A 335 -26.20 7.99 13.63
CA ASP A 335 -26.16 9.21 14.44
C ASP A 335 -25.79 9.01 15.92
N THR A 336 -25.17 7.87 16.29
CA THR A 336 -24.63 7.66 17.64
C THR A 336 -23.54 8.66 17.98
N ILE A 337 -22.66 8.99 17.02
CA ILE A 337 -21.66 10.04 17.19
C ILE A 337 -21.93 11.13 16.16
N HIS A 338 -22.22 12.34 16.60
CA HIS A 338 -22.41 13.50 15.74
C HIS A 338 -21.45 14.62 16.13
N PHE A 339 -20.41 14.80 15.33
CA PHE A 339 -19.45 15.88 15.52
C PHE A 339 -19.64 16.97 14.49
N LYS A 340 -19.82 18.19 14.97
CA LYS A 340 -19.88 19.40 14.18
C LYS A 340 -18.55 20.12 14.21
N PHE A 341 -18.11 20.57 13.04
CA PHE A 341 -16.84 21.22 12.81
C PHE A 341 -17.08 22.60 12.19
N THR A 342 -16.24 23.56 12.55
CA THR A 342 -16.24 24.90 11.97
C THR A 342 -14.85 25.25 11.48
N GLY A 343 -14.73 25.78 10.26
CA GLY A 343 -13.44 26.19 9.68
C GLY A 343 -13.09 25.43 8.40
N THR A 344 -11.79 25.24 8.15
CA THR A 344 -11.29 24.55 6.95
C THR A 344 -10.71 23.20 7.34
N ALA A 345 -11.26 22.11 6.79
CA ALA A 345 -10.70 20.79 6.99
C ALA A 345 -9.48 20.56 6.08
N GLY A 346 -8.43 19.97 6.64
CA GLY A 346 -7.29 19.48 5.86
C GLY A 346 -7.65 18.28 4.98
N GLN A 347 -6.63 17.72 4.34
CA GLN A 347 -6.75 16.56 3.48
C GLN A 347 -7.39 15.36 4.20
N SER A 348 -8.18 14.57 3.48
CA SER A 348 -8.75 13.30 3.96
C SER A 348 -9.76 13.43 5.12
N PHE A 349 -10.53 14.52 5.19
CA PHE A 349 -11.63 14.65 6.15
C PHE A 349 -12.63 13.49 6.02
N GLY A 350 -12.93 12.80 7.11
CA GLY A 350 -13.86 11.67 7.11
C GLY A 350 -13.35 10.44 6.36
N ALA A 351 -12.04 10.29 6.18
CA ALA A 351 -11.48 9.10 5.55
C ALA A 351 -11.82 7.83 6.34
N PHE A 352 -12.20 6.77 5.62
CA PHE A 352 -12.53 5.45 6.16
C PHE A 352 -13.58 5.44 7.27
N ASN A 353 -14.45 6.45 7.34
CA ASN A 353 -15.35 6.61 8.48
C ASN A 353 -16.52 5.60 8.44
N THR A 354 -16.73 4.92 9.56
CA THR A 354 -17.64 3.78 9.73
C THR A 354 -19.07 4.19 10.08
N LYS A 355 -20.01 3.29 9.88
CA LYS A 355 -21.41 3.43 10.29
C LYS A 355 -21.55 3.85 11.76
N GLY A 356 -22.46 4.78 11.98
CA GLY A 356 -22.81 5.37 13.27
C GLY A 356 -22.10 6.68 13.60
N VAL A 357 -21.22 7.13 12.70
CA VAL A 357 -20.58 8.46 12.76
C VAL A 357 -21.24 9.41 11.76
N THR A 358 -21.56 10.61 12.23
CA THR A 358 -22.00 11.76 11.45
C THR A 358 -21.00 12.90 11.67
N LEU A 359 -20.33 13.33 10.60
CA LEU A 359 -19.41 14.46 10.62
C LEU A 359 -20.02 15.61 9.81
N GLU A 360 -20.26 16.73 10.48
CA GLU A 360 -20.88 17.92 9.91
C GLU A 360 -19.89 19.06 9.87
N LEU A 361 -19.61 19.62 8.69
CA LEU A 361 -18.64 20.68 8.49
C LEU A 361 -19.33 21.95 8.01
N GLU A 362 -19.23 23.00 8.83
CA GLU A 362 -19.55 24.37 8.46
C GLU A 362 -18.28 25.09 8.03
N GLY A 363 -18.10 25.27 6.72
CA GLY A 363 -16.87 25.82 6.12
C GLY A 363 -16.53 25.12 4.82
N ASP A 364 -15.27 24.72 4.64
CA ASP A 364 -14.76 24.05 3.44
C ASP A 364 -13.74 22.95 3.77
N ALA A 365 -13.42 22.10 2.79
CA ALA A 365 -12.46 21.02 2.94
C ALA A 365 -11.53 20.89 1.72
N ASN A 366 -10.31 20.40 1.97
CA ASN A 366 -9.35 20.07 0.92
C ASN A 366 -9.70 18.73 0.23
N ASP A 367 -8.75 18.17 -0.53
CA ASP A 367 -8.93 16.93 -1.29
C ASP A 367 -9.21 15.71 -0.39
N TYR A 368 -9.64 14.63 -1.05
CA TYR A 368 -9.86 13.32 -0.44
C TYR A 368 -10.99 13.29 0.62
N PHE A 369 -11.91 14.27 0.58
CA PHE A 369 -13.09 14.28 1.44
C PHE A 369 -13.86 12.96 1.33
N GLY A 370 -14.07 12.26 2.45
CA GLY A 370 -14.74 10.96 2.50
C GLY A 370 -14.02 9.84 1.75
N LYS A 371 -12.69 9.92 1.56
CA LYS A 371 -11.88 8.85 0.98
C LYS A 371 -12.16 7.50 1.65
N GLY A 372 -12.50 6.49 0.86
CA GLY A 372 -12.81 5.15 1.38
C GLY A 372 -13.96 5.12 2.39
N LEU A 373 -14.94 6.02 2.29
CA LEU A 373 -16.10 6.07 3.21
C LEU A 373 -16.72 4.68 3.42
N SER A 374 -17.01 4.34 4.67
CA SER A 374 -17.39 2.99 5.10
C SER A 374 -18.66 2.99 5.97
N GLY A 375 -19.65 3.81 5.61
CA GLY A 375 -20.98 3.78 6.21
C GLY A 375 -21.36 5.03 7.02
N ALA A 376 -20.42 5.94 7.26
CA ALA A 376 -20.70 7.21 7.93
C ALA A 376 -21.55 8.17 7.08
N ARG A 377 -22.06 9.22 7.74
CA ARG A 377 -22.71 10.36 7.11
C ARG A 377 -21.78 11.58 7.15
N LEU A 378 -21.48 12.15 5.99
CA LEU A 378 -20.69 13.38 5.88
C LEU A 378 -21.57 14.53 5.38
N ILE A 379 -21.48 15.68 6.01
CA ILE A 379 -22.23 16.88 5.65
C ILE A 379 -21.24 18.03 5.53
N ALA A 380 -21.30 18.80 4.44
CA ALA A 380 -20.47 19.99 4.25
C ALA A 380 -21.31 21.13 3.68
N TYR A 381 -21.27 22.30 4.32
CA TYR A 381 -21.98 23.49 3.87
C TYR A 381 -21.22 24.77 4.27
N PRO A 382 -21.34 25.87 3.51
CA PRO A 382 -20.65 27.11 3.83
C PRO A 382 -21.22 27.74 5.10
N SER A 383 -20.43 28.56 5.79
CA SER A 383 -20.92 29.28 6.97
C SER A 383 -22.19 30.06 6.67
N ALA A 384 -23.08 30.17 7.67
CA ALA A 384 -24.28 31.00 7.57
C ALA A 384 -23.97 32.49 7.27
N ALA A 385 -22.75 32.95 7.55
CA ALA A 385 -22.28 34.29 7.25
C ALA A 385 -21.79 34.48 5.79
N ALA A 386 -21.69 33.40 5.00
CA ALA A 386 -21.23 33.48 3.61
C ALA A 386 -22.25 34.24 2.74
N SER A 387 -21.77 35.17 1.93
CA SER A 387 -22.58 35.98 1.01
C SER A 387 -22.58 35.49 -0.44
N PHE A 388 -21.74 34.51 -0.76
CA PHE A 388 -21.65 33.93 -2.10
C PHE A 388 -22.70 32.84 -2.33
N VAL A 389 -23.00 32.56 -3.60
CA VAL A 389 -23.91 31.50 -4.04
C VAL A 389 -23.20 30.14 -3.93
N PRO A 390 -23.63 29.22 -3.04
CA PRO A 390 -22.90 27.98 -2.77
C PRO A 390 -22.71 27.10 -4.02
N GLU A 391 -23.76 26.94 -4.82
CA GLU A 391 -23.79 26.10 -6.00
C GLU A 391 -22.86 26.59 -7.13
N GLU A 392 -22.32 27.81 -7.02
CA GLU A 392 -21.34 28.37 -7.96
C GLU A 392 -19.88 28.20 -7.50
N ASN A 393 -19.66 27.85 -6.22
CA ASN A 393 -18.35 27.89 -5.55
C ASN A 393 -17.89 26.51 -5.07
N ILE A 394 -16.57 26.30 -5.05
CA ILE A 394 -15.98 25.05 -4.57
C ILE A 394 -16.01 25.01 -3.04
N ILE A 395 -16.47 23.90 -2.48
CA ILE A 395 -16.50 23.64 -1.03
C ILE A 395 -15.64 22.44 -0.63
N ILE A 396 -15.48 21.45 -1.51
CA ILE A 396 -14.59 20.30 -1.28
C ILE A 396 -13.62 20.11 -2.45
N GLY A 397 -12.41 19.65 -2.14
CA GLY A 397 -11.35 19.44 -3.12
C GLY A 397 -11.57 18.25 -4.06
N ASN A 398 -10.46 17.83 -4.67
CA ASN A 398 -10.42 16.76 -5.67
C ASN A 398 -10.55 15.37 -5.02
N VAL A 399 -10.89 14.37 -5.84
CA VAL A 399 -10.79 12.94 -5.50
C VAL A 399 -11.62 12.59 -4.25
N ALA A 400 -12.69 13.34 -4.00
CA ALA A 400 -13.64 13.06 -2.93
C ALA A 400 -14.31 11.69 -3.15
N PHE A 401 -14.53 10.96 -2.06
CA PHE A 401 -15.12 9.62 -2.03
C PHE A 401 -14.37 8.56 -2.84
N TYR A 402 -13.05 8.74 -2.99
CA TYR A 402 -12.22 7.76 -3.69
C TYR A 402 -12.38 6.35 -3.09
N GLY A 403 -12.87 5.43 -3.90
CA GLY A 403 -13.00 4.02 -3.51
C GLY A 403 -14.00 3.74 -2.39
N ALA A 404 -14.90 4.67 -2.06
CA ALA A 404 -15.87 4.51 -0.97
C ALA A 404 -16.71 3.21 -1.12
N THR A 405 -17.09 2.55 -0.03
CA THR A 405 -17.83 1.27 -0.04
C THR A 405 -19.11 1.24 0.79
N SER A 406 -19.47 2.33 1.49
CA SER A 406 -20.85 2.67 1.86
C SER A 406 -20.89 4.06 2.50
N GLY A 407 -22.09 4.58 2.78
CA GLY A 407 -22.28 5.85 3.49
C GLY A 407 -23.07 6.85 2.69
N LYS A 408 -23.31 8.01 3.30
CA LYS A 408 -24.10 9.10 2.72
C LYS A 408 -23.33 10.42 2.82
N ALA A 409 -23.40 11.24 1.79
CA ALA A 409 -22.80 12.56 1.79
C ALA A 409 -23.74 13.62 1.23
N TYR A 410 -23.78 14.79 1.87
CA TYR A 410 -24.57 15.93 1.44
C TYR A 410 -23.69 17.18 1.44
N ILE A 411 -23.47 17.76 0.26
CA ILE A 411 -22.49 18.82 0.04
C ILE A 411 -23.20 20.00 -0.61
N ARG A 412 -23.26 21.12 0.11
CA ARG A 412 -23.83 22.38 -0.38
C ARG A 412 -22.74 23.24 -1.04
N GLY A 413 -22.40 22.88 -2.26
CA GLY A 413 -21.43 23.56 -3.12
C GLY A 413 -20.82 22.61 -4.16
N LYS A 414 -19.78 23.07 -4.87
CA LYS A 414 -19.07 22.27 -5.88
C LYS A 414 -17.94 21.43 -5.28
N ALA A 415 -17.73 20.25 -5.86
CA ALA A 415 -16.52 19.46 -5.66
C ALA A 415 -15.50 19.68 -6.77
N GLY A 416 -14.23 19.41 -6.49
CA GLY A 416 -13.16 19.40 -7.49
C GLY A 416 -13.21 18.20 -8.45
N GLU A 417 -12.08 17.97 -9.11
CA GLU A 417 -11.88 16.93 -10.12
C GLU A 417 -12.04 15.51 -9.55
N ARG A 418 -12.45 14.56 -10.40
CA ARG A 418 -12.51 13.12 -10.08
C ARG A 418 -13.40 12.79 -8.87
N PHE A 419 -14.47 13.55 -8.67
CA PHE A 419 -15.51 13.25 -7.69
C PHE A 419 -16.03 11.81 -7.83
N CYS A 420 -16.11 11.07 -6.72
CA CYS A 420 -16.55 9.67 -6.68
C CYS A 420 -15.76 8.71 -7.57
N VAL A 421 -14.49 9.00 -7.89
CA VAL A 421 -13.65 8.06 -8.63
C VAL A 421 -13.58 6.72 -7.90
N ARG A 422 -13.93 5.64 -8.59
CA ARG A 422 -14.05 4.28 -8.03
C ARG A 422 -15.05 4.11 -6.88
N ASN A 423 -16.05 4.99 -6.73
CA ASN A 423 -17.12 4.78 -5.76
C ASN A 423 -17.81 3.43 -5.98
N SER A 424 -17.88 2.62 -4.93
CA SER A 424 -18.41 1.26 -4.95
C SER A 424 -19.49 1.04 -3.87
N GLY A 425 -20.14 2.11 -3.38
CA GLY A 425 -21.29 1.95 -2.48
C GLY A 425 -21.79 3.19 -1.73
N ALA A 426 -21.10 4.33 -1.83
CA ALA A 426 -21.56 5.57 -1.17
C ALA A 426 -22.59 6.31 -2.02
N ASN A 427 -23.54 6.98 -1.36
CA ASN A 427 -24.49 7.88 -2.00
C ASN A 427 -24.12 9.32 -1.66
N ALA A 428 -23.93 10.17 -2.66
CA ALA A 428 -23.54 11.56 -2.45
C ALA A 428 -24.43 12.50 -3.25
N VAL A 429 -24.81 13.63 -2.62
CA VAL A 429 -25.47 14.77 -3.26
C VAL A 429 -24.52 15.95 -3.20
N VAL A 430 -24.28 16.59 -4.34
CA VAL A 430 -23.38 17.73 -4.52
C VAL A 430 -23.99 18.68 -5.56
N GLU A 431 -23.71 19.98 -5.45
CA GLU A 431 -24.32 21.01 -6.30
C GLU A 431 -23.51 21.28 -7.59
N GLY A 432 -22.32 20.69 -7.71
CA GLY A 432 -21.55 20.64 -8.95
C GLY A 432 -20.26 19.85 -8.80
N VAL A 433 -19.66 19.46 -9.91
CA VAL A 433 -18.39 18.72 -9.96
C VAL A 433 -17.48 19.33 -11.02
N GLY A 434 -16.17 19.18 -10.84
CA GLY A 434 -15.14 19.59 -11.81
C GLY A 434 -15.19 18.81 -13.12
#